data_AF-A0A4Y2RYA2-F1
#
_entry.id   AF-A0A4Y2RYA2-F1
#
_cell.length_a   1.000
_cell.length_b   1.000
_cell.length_c   1.000
_cell.angle_alpha   90.00
_cell.angle_beta   90.00
_cell.angle_gamma   90.00
#
_symmetry.space_group_name_H-M   'P 1'
#
loop_
_entity.id
_entity.type
_entity.pdbx_description
1 polymer ?
#
loop_
_entity_poly.entity_id
_entity_poly.type
_entity_poly.pdbx_seq_one_letter_code
_entity_poly.pdbx_strand_id
1 'polypeptide(L)'
;MTDASDFAVGAVLQQHIESIVEPLGFFSRKPSATEKKYSTFDREFSIYLSVKPFRYMLEGRKVVIYTDHKPLVFAFTRKHDNNTPRQISGFAEDQFSDPEPQSLMGSGTGLELTPMYFASSENPHYCDVSTGTVRPYVTKSFRRQIFNQIHNLSHPVVKATQTLVAARFVWKNLNKDCALWCTL
;
A
#
# COMPACT_ATOMS: atom_id res chain seq x y z
N MET A 1 -8.85 -22.66 -3.24
CA MET A 1 -7.74 -22.64 -4.22
C MET A 1 -8.19 -21.88 -5.46
N THR A 2 -7.33 -21.06 -6.06
CA THR A 2 -7.64 -20.28 -7.28
C THR A 2 -6.50 -20.39 -8.28
N ASP A 3 -6.84 -20.51 -9.56
CA ASP A 3 -5.92 -20.56 -10.69
C ASP A 3 -6.45 -19.70 -11.84
N ALA A 4 -5.55 -19.04 -12.57
CA ALA A 4 -5.91 -18.12 -13.64
C ALA A 4 -4.91 -18.16 -14.78
N SER A 5 -5.46 -18.38 -15.96
CA SER A 5 -4.78 -18.33 -17.26
C SER A 5 -5.35 -17.22 -18.12
N ASP A 6 -4.70 -16.93 -19.26
CA ASP A 6 -5.16 -15.96 -20.24
C ASP A 6 -6.53 -16.31 -20.87
N PHE A 7 -6.98 -17.55 -20.69
CA PHE A 7 -8.19 -18.10 -21.31
C PHE A 7 -9.35 -18.31 -20.34
N ALA A 8 -9.05 -18.59 -19.07
CA ALA A 8 -10.04 -18.90 -18.06
C ALA A 8 -9.51 -18.66 -16.65
N VAL A 9 -10.43 -18.27 -15.76
CA VAL A 9 -10.24 -18.21 -14.31
C VAL A 9 -11.01 -19.36 -13.69
N GLY A 10 -10.38 -20.08 -12.77
CA GLY A 10 -10.96 -21.20 -12.04
C GLY A 10 -10.71 -21.09 -10.54
N ALA A 11 -11.68 -21.55 -9.74
CA ALA A 11 -11.51 -21.68 -8.31
C ALA A 11 -12.31 -22.83 -7.72
N VAL A 12 -11.78 -23.34 -6.61
CA VAL A 12 -12.41 -24.38 -5.80
C VAL A 12 -12.47 -23.90 -4.36
N LEU A 13 -13.67 -23.84 -3.81
CA LEU A 13 -13.90 -23.72 -2.38
C LEU A 13 -13.73 -25.10 -1.75
N GLN A 14 -12.83 -25.21 -0.79
CA GLN A 14 -12.47 -26.46 -0.15
C GLN A 14 -12.55 -26.27 1.36
N GLN A 15 -13.02 -27.30 2.07
CA GLN A 15 -12.99 -27.38 3.52
C GLN A 15 -11.95 -28.42 3.93
N HIS A 16 -11.14 -28.07 4.92
CA HIS A 16 -10.23 -29.01 5.55
C HIS A 16 -10.86 -29.46 6.87
N ILE A 17 -11.28 -30.73 6.93
CA ILE A 17 -11.77 -31.37 8.16
C ILE A 17 -10.74 -32.42 8.53
N GLU A 18 -10.07 -32.22 9.67
CA GLU A 18 -8.92 -33.02 10.10
C GLU A 18 -7.80 -33.04 9.04
N SER A 19 -7.74 -34.08 8.23
CA SER A 19 -6.75 -34.32 7.16
C SER A 19 -7.39 -34.55 5.79
N ILE A 20 -8.72 -34.45 5.69
CA ILE A 20 -9.47 -34.65 4.45
C ILE A 20 -9.82 -33.27 3.87
N VAL A 21 -9.56 -33.12 2.57
CA VAL A 21 -9.92 -31.93 1.80
C VAL A 21 -11.19 -32.23 1.02
N GLU A 22 -12.29 -31.59 1.41
CA GLU A 22 -13.58 -31.74 0.73
C GLU A 22 -13.90 -30.50 -0.11
N PRO A 23 -14.15 -30.64 -1.43
CA PRO A 23 -14.58 -29.51 -2.24
C PRO A 23 -16.05 -29.18 -1.95
N LEU A 24 -16.31 -27.95 -1.54
CA LEU A 24 -17.65 -27.42 -1.30
C LEU A 24 -18.28 -26.79 -2.54
N GLY A 25 -17.46 -26.31 -3.49
CA GLY A 25 -17.95 -25.66 -4.69
C GLY A 25 -16.86 -25.33 -5.69
N PHE A 26 -17.25 -25.30 -6.96
CA PHE A 26 -16.37 -24.98 -8.09
C PHE A 26 -16.87 -23.72 -8.80
N PHE A 27 -15.94 -22.91 -9.26
CA PHE A 27 -16.19 -21.72 -10.05
C PHE A 27 -15.27 -21.72 -11.26
N SER A 28 -15.82 -21.39 -12.43
CA SER A 28 -15.03 -21.19 -13.65
C SER A 28 -15.68 -20.12 -14.51
N ARG A 29 -14.87 -19.21 -15.07
CA ARG A 29 -15.36 -18.18 -15.98
C ARG A 29 -14.30 -17.84 -17.03
N LYS A 30 -14.76 -17.57 -18.25
CA LYS A 30 -13.91 -16.97 -19.30
C LYS A 30 -13.86 -15.45 -19.11
N PRO A 31 -12.68 -14.82 -19.07
CA PRO A 31 -12.56 -13.37 -19.04
C PRO A 31 -13.03 -12.76 -20.37
N SER A 32 -13.64 -11.58 -20.29
CA SER A 32 -14.09 -10.80 -21.45
C SER A 32 -12.91 -10.28 -22.29
N ALA A 33 -13.17 -9.81 -23.51
CA ALA A 33 -12.12 -9.23 -24.36
C ALA A 33 -11.43 -8.00 -23.73
N THR A 34 -12.15 -7.25 -22.90
CA THR A 34 -11.60 -6.13 -22.13
C THR A 34 -10.75 -6.65 -20.96
N GLU A 35 -11.23 -7.67 -20.25
CA GLU A 35 -10.53 -8.26 -19.11
C GLU A 35 -9.23 -8.98 -19.51
N LYS A 36 -9.15 -9.53 -20.73
CA LYS A 36 -7.93 -10.12 -21.29
C LYS A 36 -6.85 -9.10 -21.64
N LYS A 37 -7.21 -7.82 -21.82
CA LYS A 37 -6.27 -6.74 -22.11
C LYS A 37 -5.62 -6.17 -20.86
N TYR A 38 -6.16 -6.48 -19.68
CA TYR A 38 -5.48 -6.16 -18.44
C TYR A 38 -4.16 -6.92 -18.40
N SER A 39 -3.07 -6.21 -18.12
CA SER A 39 -1.75 -6.84 -18.01
C SER A 39 -1.77 -7.93 -16.93
N THR A 40 -0.76 -8.80 -16.92
CA THR A 40 -0.50 -9.83 -15.90
C THR A 40 -0.62 -9.33 -14.44
N PHE A 41 -0.65 -8.01 -14.23
CA PHE A 41 -0.86 -7.32 -12.97
C PHE A 41 -2.29 -7.44 -12.39
N ASP A 42 -3.34 -7.55 -13.21
CA ASP A 42 -4.71 -7.74 -12.67
C ASP A 42 -5.03 -9.22 -12.43
N ARG A 43 -4.03 -10.07 -12.17
CA ARG A 43 -4.27 -11.40 -11.58
C ARG A 43 -4.86 -11.31 -10.17
N GLU A 44 -4.80 -10.15 -9.52
CA GLU A 44 -5.61 -9.86 -8.31
C GLU A 44 -7.12 -9.93 -8.60
N PHE A 45 -7.54 -9.54 -9.80
CA PHE A 45 -8.92 -9.67 -10.27
C PHE A 45 -9.37 -11.13 -10.30
N SER A 46 -8.45 -12.07 -10.54
CA SER A 46 -8.78 -13.51 -10.50
C SER A 46 -9.22 -13.95 -9.11
N ILE A 47 -8.56 -13.48 -8.05
CA ILE A 47 -8.95 -13.80 -6.67
C ILE A 47 -10.30 -13.15 -6.34
N TYR A 48 -10.49 -11.89 -6.72
CA TYR A 48 -11.75 -11.21 -6.54
C TYR A 48 -12.91 -11.96 -7.23
N LEU A 49 -12.73 -12.34 -8.49
CA LEU A 49 -13.70 -13.11 -9.26
C LEU A 49 -13.96 -14.49 -8.65
N SER A 50 -12.94 -15.11 -8.07
CA SER A 50 -13.04 -16.43 -7.43
C SER A 50 -13.71 -16.39 -6.06
N VAL A 51 -13.56 -15.30 -5.31
CA VAL A 51 -14.15 -15.14 -3.96
C VAL A 51 -15.59 -14.66 -4.03
N LYS A 52 -15.92 -13.78 -4.99
CA LYS A 52 -17.24 -13.15 -5.11
C LYS A 52 -18.43 -14.15 -5.16
N PRO A 53 -18.37 -15.27 -5.91
CA PRO A 53 -19.44 -16.28 -5.93
C PRO A 53 -19.68 -16.95 -4.59
N PHE A 54 -18.62 -17.07 -3.77
CA PHE A 54 -18.66 -17.76 -2.48
C PHE A 54 -18.81 -16.79 -1.30
N ARG A 55 -19.08 -15.51 -1.56
CA ARG A 55 -19.16 -14.47 -0.53
C ARG A 55 -20.01 -14.89 0.66
N TYR A 56 -21.20 -15.42 0.42
CA TYR A 56 -22.13 -15.85 1.47
C TYR A 56 -21.60 -16.99 2.35
N MET A 57 -20.66 -17.81 1.86
CA MET A 57 -20.03 -18.89 2.63
C MET A 57 -18.76 -18.43 3.36
N LEU A 58 -18.12 -17.36 2.89
CA LEU A 58 -16.84 -16.87 3.40
C LEU A 58 -17.00 -15.72 4.39
N GLU A 59 -18.09 -14.97 4.31
CA GLU A 59 -18.35 -13.80 5.16
C GLU A 59 -18.39 -14.18 6.65
N GLY A 60 -17.61 -13.47 7.46
CA GLY A 60 -17.48 -13.73 8.90
C GLY A 60 -16.60 -14.94 9.29
N ARG A 61 -15.96 -15.62 8.33
CA ARG A 61 -15.09 -16.77 8.59
C ARG A 61 -13.63 -16.46 8.31
N LYS A 62 -12.73 -17.09 9.07
CA LYS A 62 -11.29 -17.09 8.76
C LYS A 62 -11.05 -18.03 7.58
N VAL A 63 -10.55 -17.49 6.49
CA VAL A 63 -10.36 -18.22 5.23
C VAL A 63 -8.90 -18.14 4.79
N VAL A 64 -8.42 -19.19 4.13
CA VAL A 64 -7.06 -19.25 3.56
C VAL A 64 -7.18 -19.34 2.04
N ILE A 65 -6.54 -18.41 1.34
CA ILE A 65 -6.54 -18.37 -0.12
C ILE A 65 -5.22 -18.95 -0.62
N TYR A 66 -5.31 -20.06 -1.35
CA TYR A 66 -4.19 -20.68 -2.06
C TYR A 66 -4.15 -20.19 -3.50
N THR A 67 -3.06 -19.52 -3.89
CA THR A 67 -2.79 -19.00 -5.23
C THR A 67 -1.31 -19.17 -5.57
N ASP A 68 -1.00 -19.40 -6.83
CA ASP A 68 0.37 -19.41 -7.38
C ASP A 68 0.91 -17.99 -7.68
N HIS A 69 0.10 -16.96 -7.41
CA HIS A 69 0.43 -15.58 -7.73
C HIS A 69 1.46 -14.97 -6.78
N LYS A 70 2.74 -15.28 -7.03
CA LYS A 70 3.90 -14.83 -6.24
C LYS A 70 3.94 -13.32 -5.95
N PRO A 71 3.62 -12.41 -6.90
CA PRO A 71 3.62 -10.97 -6.62
C PRO A 71 2.62 -10.56 -5.53
N LEU A 72 1.47 -11.24 -5.47
CA LEU A 72 0.41 -10.94 -4.51
C LEU A 72 0.65 -11.60 -3.17
N VAL A 73 1.17 -12.83 -3.16
CA VAL A 73 1.72 -13.44 -1.93
C VAL A 73 2.73 -12.48 -1.32
N PHE A 74 3.66 -11.95 -2.13
CA PHE A 74 4.65 -10.97 -1.69
C PHE A 74 4.02 -9.64 -1.22
N ALA A 75 2.98 -9.14 -1.89
CA ALA A 75 2.26 -7.94 -1.47
C ALA A 75 1.59 -8.10 -0.10
N PHE A 76 1.01 -9.27 0.19
CA PHE A 76 0.33 -9.54 1.47
C PHE A 76 1.25 -10.09 2.58
N THR A 77 2.41 -10.69 2.24
CA THR A 77 3.41 -11.15 3.23
C THR A 77 4.50 -10.14 3.50
N ARG A 78 4.62 -9.07 2.69
CA ARG A 78 5.33 -7.88 3.12
C ARG A 78 4.72 -7.45 4.45
N LYS A 79 5.51 -7.49 5.52
CA LYS A 79 5.33 -6.54 6.61
C LYS A 79 5.20 -5.19 5.90
N HIS A 80 4.20 -4.38 6.24
CA HIS A 80 4.09 -3.01 5.74
C HIS A 80 5.33 -2.23 6.20
N ASP A 81 6.48 -2.49 5.59
CA ASP A 81 7.61 -1.61 5.57
C ASP A 81 7.10 -0.45 4.74
N ASN A 82 6.80 0.62 5.46
CA ASN A 82 5.84 1.66 5.11
C ASN A 82 6.20 2.52 3.88
N ASN A 83 7.10 2.08 3.00
CA ASN A 83 7.43 2.79 1.77
C ASN A 83 7.63 1.80 0.62
N THR A 84 6.83 1.93 -0.43
CA THR A 84 7.12 1.21 -1.67
C THR A 84 8.38 1.83 -2.31
N PRO A 85 9.42 1.04 -2.67
CA PRO A 85 10.66 1.55 -3.26
C PRO A 85 10.44 2.39 -4.53
N ARG A 86 9.36 2.12 -5.27
CA ARG A 86 8.98 2.86 -6.49
C ARG A 86 8.50 4.29 -6.22
N GLN A 87 8.02 4.58 -5.02
CA GLN A 87 7.68 5.96 -4.63
C GLN A 87 8.92 6.72 -4.15
N ILE A 88 10.00 6.04 -3.77
CA ILE A 88 11.14 6.68 -3.11
C ILE A 88 12.02 7.46 -4.11
N SER A 89 12.26 6.96 -5.33
CA SER A 89 13.22 7.61 -6.25
C SER A 89 12.82 9.04 -6.68
N GLY A 90 11.56 9.26 -7.08
CA GLY A 90 11.08 10.60 -7.45
C GLY A 90 11.01 11.58 -6.27
N PHE A 91 10.90 11.06 -5.04
CA PHE A 91 10.93 11.85 -3.83
C PHE A 91 12.34 12.34 -3.48
N ALA A 92 13.39 11.57 -3.79
CA ALA A 92 14.78 11.94 -3.53
C ALA A 92 15.19 13.21 -4.31
N GLU A 93 14.86 13.22 -5.60
CA GLU A 93 15.22 14.30 -6.51
C GLU A 93 14.51 15.61 -6.15
N ASP A 94 13.22 15.53 -5.79
CA ASP A 94 12.43 16.69 -5.36
C ASP A 94 12.89 17.19 -3.99
N GLN A 95 13.24 16.28 -3.05
CA GLN A 95 13.87 16.65 -1.77
C GLN A 95 15.20 17.36 -1.94
N PHE A 96 16.04 16.93 -2.89
CA PHE A 96 17.34 17.53 -3.12
C PHE A 96 17.22 18.93 -3.75
N SER A 97 16.20 19.14 -4.56
CA SER A 97 15.94 20.42 -5.24
C SER A 97 15.21 21.43 -4.33
N ASP A 98 14.44 20.97 -3.35
CA ASP A 98 13.73 21.83 -2.38
C ASP A 98 14.70 22.32 -1.28
N PRO A 99 14.84 23.64 -1.03
CA PRO A 99 15.67 24.16 0.06
C PRO A 99 15.04 24.00 1.46
N GLU A 100 13.74 23.67 1.54
CA GLU A 100 13.01 23.58 2.81
C GLU A 100 13.60 22.54 3.79
N PRO A 101 13.90 21.28 3.39
CA PRO A 101 14.47 20.27 4.29
C PRO A 101 15.81 20.70 4.89
N GLN A 102 16.68 21.33 4.09
CA GLN A 102 17.98 21.82 4.54
C GLN A 102 17.84 23.00 5.50
N SER A 103 16.89 23.91 5.24
CA SER A 103 16.58 25.04 6.14
C SER A 103 16.03 24.61 7.49
N LEU A 104 15.47 23.38 7.59
CA LEU A 104 14.92 22.84 8.82
C LEU A 104 15.98 22.19 9.71
N MET A 105 17.13 21.80 9.17
CA MET A 105 18.26 21.29 9.96
C MET A 105 18.78 22.39 10.89
N GLY A 106 18.73 22.16 12.20
CA GLY A 106 19.19 23.14 13.20
C GLY A 106 18.22 24.28 13.51
N SER A 107 17.01 24.26 12.96
CA SER A 107 15.99 25.31 13.13
C SER A 107 15.28 25.31 14.51
N GLY A 108 15.63 24.40 15.42
CA GLY A 108 14.98 24.28 16.73
C GLY A 108 13.55 23.74 16.69
N THR A 109 13.12 23.16 15.56
CA THR A 109 11.77 22.60 15.36
C THR A 109 11.53 21.26 16.06
N GLY A 110 12.54 20.73 16.77
CA GLY A 110 12.51 19.39 17.39
C GLY A 110 12.62 18.23 16.40
N LEU A 111 12.73 18.52 15.10
CA LEU A 111 12.96 17.53 14.06
C LEU A 111 14.45 17.21 13.96
N GLU A 112 14.76 15.92 13.85
CA GLU A 112 16.12 15.43 13.64
C GLU A 112 16.20 14.87 12.22
N LEU A 113 16.39 15.77 11.24
CA LEU A 113 16.49 15.39 9.84
C LEU A 113 17.90 14.89 9.52
N THR A 114 18.02 13.63 9.12
CA THR A 114 19.28 12.98 8.75
C THR A 114 19.25 12.54 7.29
N PRO A 115 20.31 12.79 6.50
CA PRO A 115 20.44 12.24 5.15
C PRO A 115 20.67 10.73 5.20
N MET A 116 19.87 9.99 4.43
CA MET A 116 19.90 8.53 4.30
C MET A 116 20.23 8.16 2.86
N TYR A 117 21.23 7.31 2.70
CA TYR A 117 21.67 6.83 1.39
C TYR A 117 21.06 5.46 1.11
N PHE A 118 20.36 5.33 -0.01
CA PHE A 118 19.81 4.06 -0.47
C PHE A 118 20.57 3.63 -1.72
N ALA A 119 20.86 2.32 -1.84
CA ALA A 119 21.65 1.78 -2.95
C ALA A 119 21.05 2.04 -4.36
N SER A 120 19.79 2.45 -4.43
CA SER A 120 19.05 2.74 -5.66
C SER A 120 18.87 4.24 -5.97
N SER A 121 19.43 5.15 -5.16
CA SER A 121 19.28 6.60 -5.34
C SER A 121 20.66 7.28 -5.39
N GLU A 122 20.86 8.14 -6.39
CA GLU A 122 22.06 8.99 -6.48
C GLU A 122 22.03 10.12 -5.44
N ASN A 123 20.83 10.52 -4.99
CA ASN A 123 20.62 11.60 -4.05
C ASN A 123 20.29 11.10 -2.63
N PRO A 124 20.76 11.79 -1.58
CA PRO A 124 20.41 11.47 -0.21
C PRO A 124 18.94 11.77 0.07
N HIS A 125 18.31 10.94 0.88
CA HIS A 125 16.95 11.16 1.36
C HIS A 125 16.96 11.79 2.74
N TYR A 126 16.23 12.88 2.92
CA TYR A 126 16.09 13.49 4.25
C TYR A 126 14.96 12.80 5.01
N CYS A 127 15.30 12.21 6.16
CA CYS A 127 14.36 11.51 7.03
C CYS A 127 14.46 12.05 8.46
N ASP A 128 13.31 12.19 9.13
CA ASP A 128 13.26 12.47 10.56
C ASP A 128 13.43 11.18 11.36
N VAL A 129 14.27 11.23 12.40
CA VAL A 129 14.51 10.12 13.34
C VAL A 129 14.14 10.44 14.79
N SER A 130 13.67 11.66 15.06
CA SER A 130 13.40 12.17 16.42
C SER A 130 12.40 11.35 17.24
N THR A 131 11.56 10.53 16.59
CA THR A 131 10.48 9.77 17.23
C THR A 131 10.77 8.27 17.38
N GLY A 132 11.99 7.82 17.06
CA GLY A 132 12.36 6.40 17.09
C GLY A 132 11.88 5.59 15.88
N THR A 133 11.09 6.21 14.98
CA THR A 133 10.78 5.67 13.65
C THR A 133 11.36 6.60 12.58
N VAL A 134 11.93 6.00 11.53
CA VAL A 134 12.42 6.74 10.37
C VAL A 134 11.24 7.21 9.53
N ARG A 135 11.05 8.52 9.40
CA ARG A 135 9.95 9.12 8.63
C ARG A 135 10.50 10.03 7.54
N PRO A 136 10.30 9.70 6.25
CA PRO A 136 10.77 10.56 5.17
C PRO A 136 10.13 11.95 5.22
N TYR A 137 10.92 12.98 4.96
CA TYR A 137 10.40 14.33 4.79
C TYR A 137 9.63 14.47 3.47
N VAL A 138 8.47 15.11 3.48
CA VAL A 138 7.65 15.26 2.26
C VAL A 138 7.64 16.72 1.79
N THR A 139 8.23 16.94 0.63
CA THR A 139 8.20 18.21 -0.11
C THR A 139 6.79 18.55 -0.58
N LYS A 140 6.54 19.85 -0.82
CA LYS A 140 5.19 20.36 -1.10
C LYS A 140 4.50 19.65 -2.28
N SER A 141 5.26 19.32 -3.31
CA SER A 141 4.80 18.65 -4.55
C SER A 141 4.07 17.33 -4.27
N PHE A 142 4.48 16.60 -3.22
CA PHE A 142 4.00 15.25 -2.96
C PHE A 142 3.01 15.14 -1.78
N ARG A 143 2.87 16.17 -0.95
CA ARG A 143 2.03 16.10 0.27
C ARG A 143 0.59 15.70 -0.02
N ARG A 144 -0.02 16.30 -1.05
CA ARG A 144 -1.41 16.02 -1.42
C ARG A 144 -1.60 14.59 -1.94
N GLN A 145 -0.63 14.08 -2.70
CA GLN A 145 -0.65 12.70 -3.19
C GLN A 145 -0.58 11.70 -2.04
N ILE A 146 0.36 11.89 -1.10
CA ILE A 146 0.47 11.03 0.09
C ILE A 146 -0.79 11.10 0.94
N PHE A 147 -1.31 12.31 1.16
CA PHE A 147 -2.55 12.48 1.92
C PHE A 147 -3.70 11.70 1.30
N ASN A 148 -3.96 11.85 0.00
CA ASN A 148 -5.06 11.17 -0.68
C ASN A 148 -4.93 9.64 -0.59
N GLN A 149 -3.70 9.11 -0.72
CA GLN A 149 -3.45 7.67 -0.60
C GLN A 149 -3.81 7.13 0.78
N ILE A 150 -3.48 7.85 1.86
CA ILE A 150 -3.75 7.40 3.23
C ILE A 150 -5.20 7.69 3.64
N HIS A 151 -5.73 8.84 3.25
CA HIS A 151 -7.10 9.25 3.59
C HIS A 151 -8.14 8.27 3.03
N ASN A 152 -7.97 7.84 1.77
CA ASN A 152 -8.87 6.87 1.13
C ASN A 152 -8.83 5.47 1.81
N LEU A 153 -7.75 5.13 2.50
CA LEU A 153 -7.61 3.85 3.22
C LEU A 153 -8.26 3.86 4.61
N SER A 154 -8.48 5.03 5.20
CA SER A 154 -8.69 5.16 6.65
C SER A 154 -10.13 5.41 7.10
N HIS A 155 -11.08 5.52 6.15
CA HIS A 155 -12.38 6.19 6.36
C HIS A 155 -12.20 7.66 6.83
N PRO A 156 -13.11 8.58 6.44
CA PRO A 156 -12.83 10.03 6.45
C PRO A 156 -12.90 10.67 7.85
N VAL A 157 -11.96 10.31 8.73
CA VAL A 157 -11.80 10.90 10.06
C VAL A 157 -10.47 11.64 10.12
N VAL A 158 -10.53 12.94 10.45
CA VAL A 158 -9.37 13.85 10.50
C VAL A 158 -8.25 13.29 11.38
N LYS A 159 -8.59 12.91 12.63
CA LYS A 159 -7.61 12.39 13.59
C LYS A 159 -6.98 11.08 13.11
N ALA A 160 -7.77 10.16 12.56
CA ALA A 160 -7.26 8.90 12.04
C ALA A 160 -6.26 9.13 10.90
N THR A 161 -6.60 10.02 9.97
CA THR A 161 -5.72 10.39 8.86
C THR A 161 -4.42 11.03 9.37
N GLN A 162 -4.51 12.01 10.28
CA GLN A 162 -3.34 12.65 10.89
C GLN A 162 -2.41 11.62 11.57
N THR A 163 -2.96 10.73 12.39
CA THR A 163 -2.18 9.69 13.08
C THR A 163 -1.47 8.77 12.09
N LEU A 164 -2.17 8.31 11.05
CA LEU A 164 -1.60 7.37 10.08
C LEU A 164 -0.54 8.00 9.18
N VAL A 165 -0.72 9.26 8.81
CA VAL A 165 0.26 10.05 8.04
C VAL A 165 1.48 10.34 8.91
N ALA A 166 1.30 10.89 10.12
CA ALA A 166 2.39 11.28 11.01
C ALA A 166 3.22 10.10 11.53
N ALA A 167 2.64 8.89 11.53
CA ALA A 167 3.37 7.66 11.84
C ALA A 167 4.37 7.24 10.75
N ARG A 168 4.24 7.76 9.53
CA ARG A 168 5.01 7.31 8.35
C ARG A 168 5.80 8.41 7.68
N PHE A 169 5.32 9.65 7.73
CA PHE A 169 5.86 10.79 7.01
C PHE A 169 5.95 12.00 7.91
N VAL A 170 6.76 12.98 7.51
CA VAL A 170 6.85 14.28 8.18
C VAL A 170 6.91 15.40 7.15
N TRP A 171 6.27 16.53 7.44
CA TRP A 171 6.49 17.78 6.72
C TRP A 171 6.03 18.96 7.56
N LYS A 172 6.45 20.17 7.16
CA LYS A 172 6.06 21.40 7.85
C LYS A 172 4.53 21.61 7.79
N ASN A 173 3.91 21.74 8.96
CA ASN A 173 2.46 21.91 9.14
C ASN A 173 1.57 20.68 8.81
N LEU A 174 2.11 19.45 8.84
CA LEU A 174 1.38 18.19 8.57
C LEU A 174 -0.03 18.14 9.18
N ASN A 175 -0.15 18.38 10.49
CA ASN A 175 -1.46 18.30 11.15
C ASN A 175 -2.45 19.35 10.63
N LYS A 176 -1.98 20.57 10.34
CA LYS A 176 -2.84 21.64 9.81
C LYS A 176 -3.29 21.32 8.38
N ASP A 177 -2.35 20.85 7.55
CA ASP A 177 -2.62 20.47 6.16
C ASP A 177 -3.65 19.32 6.10
N CYS A 178 -3.44 18.26 6.89
CA CYS A 178 -4.39 17.14 6.95
C CYS A 178 -5.77 17.56 7.46
N ALA A 179 -5.85 18.46 8.44
CA ALA A 179 -7.13 18.97 8.93
C ALA A 179 -7.88 19.74 7.84
N LEU A 180 -7.18 20.63 7.13
CA LEU A 180 -7.74 21.41 6.03
C LEU A 180 -8.19 20.52 4.86
N TRP A 181 -7.42 19.49 4.51
CA TRP A 181 -7.74 18.63 3.36
C TRP A 181 -8.82 17.60 3.65
N CYS A 182 -9.08 17.24 4.91
CA CYS A 182 -10.23 16.41 5.26
C CYS A 182 -11.55 17.19 5.23
N THR A 183 -11.51 18.53 5.25
CA THR A 183 -12.70 19.39 5.20
C THR A 183 -13.07 19.85 3.78
N LEU A 184 -12.22 19.55 2.79
CA LEU A 184 -12.40 19.89 1.37
C LEU A 184 -12.86 18.65 0.59
#